data_AF-A0A1A8I1N9-F1
#
_entry.id   AF-A0A1A8I1N9-F1
#
_cell.length_a   1.000
_cell.length_b   1.000
_cell.length_c   1.000
_cell.angle_alpha   90.00
_cell.angle_beta   90.00
_cell.angle_gamma   90.00
#
_symmetry.space_group_name_H-M   'P 1'
#
loop_
_entity.id
_entity.type
_entity.pdbx_description
1 polymer ?
#
loop_
_entity_poly.entity_id
_entity_poly.type
_entity_poly.pdbx_seq_one_letter_code
_entity_poly.pdbx_strand_id
1 'polypeptide(L)'
;LFEIREIRRGRNSKDFERFKDGKDKHGENTCFTIFYGSQFVLNTLSLGADSAEDAEKWLIGLEMLRKETLAAPTPVLIESWLRKQMYSVNQTKTNSLSVKQLKSLLPMLNYKAPST
;
A
#
# COMPACT_ATOMS: atom_id res chain seq x y z
N LEU A 1 -1.77 -3.09 -1.43
CA LEU A 1 -2.82 -4.13 -1.42
C LEU A 1 -2.24 -5.53 -1.56
N PHE A 2 -1.59 -5.89 -2.69
CA PHE A 2 -1.03 -7.24 -2.86
C PHE A 2 -0.04 -7.66 -1.77
N GLU A 3 0.71 -6.71 -1.22
CA GLU A 3 1.69 -6.98 -0.16
C GLU A 3 1.06 -7.12 1.23
N ILE A 4 -0.23 -6.81 1.40
CA ILE A 4 -0.89 -6.92 2.71
C ILE A 4 -1.03 -8.40 3.06
N ARG A 5 -0.39 -8.80 4.14
CA ARG A 5 -0.43 -10.18 4.65
C ARG A 5 -1.50 -10.35 5.71
N GLU A 6 -1.66 -9.36 6.58
CA GLU A 6 -2.56 -9.42 7.72
C GLU A 6 -3.02 -8.03 8.14
N ILE A 7 -4.25 -7.94 8.65
CA ILE A 7 -4.82 -6.73 9.24
C ILE A 7 -5.39 -7.12 10.61
N ARG A 8 -4.96 -6.43 11.67
CA ARG A 8 -5.42 -6.71 13.05
C ARG A 8 -6.11 -5.49 13.64
N ARG A 9 -7.30 -5.69 14.21
CA ARG A 9 -8.03 -4.67 14.99
C ARG A 9 -7.30 -4.41 16.32
N GLY A 10 -7.21 -3.15 16.72
CA GLY A 10 -6.56 -2.75 17.96
C GLY A 10 -5.08 -2.42 17.83
N ARG A 11 -4.46 -2.21 18.99
CA ARG A 11 -3.08 -1.72 19.16
C ARG A 11 -2.08 -2.87 19.21
N ASN A 12 -1.94 -3.59 18.09
CA ASN A 12 -1.15 -4.83 18.02
C ASN A 12 0.33 -4.64 17.64
N SER A 13 0.82 -3.39 17.63
CA SER A 13 2.19 -3.04 17.26
C SER A 13 2.88 -2.29 18.39
N LYS A 14 4.20 -2.48 18.49
CA LYS A 14 5.09 -1.70 19.36
C LYS A 14 5.10 -0.21 19.00
N ASP A 15 4.64 0.16 17.80
CA ASP A 15 4.53 1.58 17.41
C ASP A 15 3.59 2.34 18.34
N PHE A 16 2.50 1.72 18.81
CA PHE A 16 1.57 2.35 19.75
C PHE A 16 2.18 2.56 21.14
N GLU A 17 3.25 1.83 21.49
CA GLU A 17 3.95 2.02 22.76
C GLU A 17 4.91 3.21 22.74
N ARG A 18 5.35 3.65 21.55
CA ARG A 18 6.28 4.77 21.39
C ARG A 18 5.64 6.13 21.63
N PHE A 19 4.31 6.23 21.59
CA PHE A 19 3.56 7.48 21.73
C PHE A 19 2.87 7.63 23.11
N LYS A 20 3.41 6.95 24.15
CA LYS A 20 2.88 6.92 25.52
C LYS A 20 2.97 8.24 26.30
N ASP A 21 3.38 9.35 25.69
CA ASP A 21 3.45 10.70 26.30
C ASP A 21 2.06 11.33 26.60
N GLY A 22 1.00 10.53 26.68
CA GLY A 22 -0.34 10.95 27.10
C GLY A 22 -1.14 11.77 26.07
N LYS A 23 -0.61 11.98 24.86
CA LYS A 23 -1.28 12.72 23.77
C LYS A 23 -2.03 11.84 22.78
N ASP A 24 -1.84 10.52 22.86
CA ASP A 24 -2.54 9.57 22.01
C ASP A 24 -3.99 9.40 22.49
N LYS A 25 -4.92 9.97 21.72
CA LYS A 25 -6.35 9.99 22.02
C LYS A 25 -7.09 8.74 21.56
N HIS A 26 -6.42 7.80 20.88
CA HIS A 26 -7.13 6.86 20.03
C HIS A 26 -7.70 5.59 20.68
N GLY A 27 -7.43 5.13 21.89
CA GLY A 27 -8.05 3.87 22.38
C GLY A 27 -7.88 2.62 21.47
N GLU A 28 -8.46 1.48 21.87
CA GLU A 28 -8.25 0.22 21.13
C GLU A 28 -9.19 0.05 19.94
N ASN A 29 -10.45 0.48 20.07
CA ASN A 29 -11.49 0.28 19.06
C ASN A 29 -11.40 1.23 17.86
N THR A 30 -10.61 2.30 17.94
CA THR A 30 -10.34 3.18 16.77
C THR A 30 -9.00 2.88 16.10
N CYS A 31 -8.23 1.93 16.63
CA CYS A 31 -6.91 1.58 16.12
C CYS A 31 -6.94 0.26 15.35
N PHE A 32 -6.02 0.12 14.40
CA PHE A 32 -5.72 -1.15 13.75
C PHE A 32 -4.29 -1.13 13.19
N THR A 33 -3.80 -2.32 12.85
CA THR A 33 -2.43 -2.53 12.37
C THR A 33 -2.46 -3.32 11.06
N ILE A 34 -1.70 -2.86 10.07
CA ILE A 34 -1.50 -3.56 8.80
C ILE A 34 -0.08 -4.13 8.76
N PHE A 35 0.03 -5.44 8.54
CA PHE A 35 1.30 -6.11 8.28
C PHE A 35 1.43 -6.38 6.79
N TYR A 36 2.52 -5.89 6.19
CA TYR A 36 2.72 -5.97 4.74
C TYR A 36 4.17 -6.23 4.36
N GLY A 37 4.37 -6.81 3.18
CA GLY A 37 5.68 -7.05 2.59
C GLY A 37 5.85 -8.46 2.03
N SER A 38 7.01 -8.68 1.45
CA SER A 38 7.43 -9.96 0.84
C SER A 38 8.46 -10.72 1.68
N GLN A 39 9.03 -10.10 2.71
CA GLN A 39 10.05 -10.70 3.58
C GLN A 39 9.41 -11.45 4.75
N PHE A 40 10.19 -12.30 5.41
CA PHE A 40 9.75 -12.99 6.64
C PHE A 40 9.40 -11.99 7.75
N VAL A 41 10.26 -10.98 7.94
CA VAL A 41 9.97 -9.83 8.81
C VAL A 41 9.13 -8.84 8.01
N LEU A 42 7.85 -8.74 8.35
CA LEU A 42 6.92 -7.83 7.69
C LEU A 42 7.10 -6.40 8.18
N ASN A 43 6.81 -5.45 7.30
CA ASN A 43 6.63 -4.05 7.68
C ASN A 43 5.30 -3.90 8.43
N THR A 44 5.25 -2.91 9.31
CA THR A 44 4.07 -2.61 10.13
C THR A 44 3.63 -1.18 9.88
N LEU A 45 2.33 -1.00 9.63
CA LEU A 45 1.68 0.30 9.58
C LEU A 45 0.59 0.34 10.64
N SER A 46 0.81 1.18 11.66
CA SER A 46 -0.07 1.36 12.81
C SER A 46 -0.91 2.61 12.62
N LEU A 47 -2.24 2.48 12.70
CA LEU A 47 -3.19 3.53 12.34
C LEU A 47 -4.19 3.76 13.49
N GLY A 48 -4.53 5.03 13.73
CA GLY A 48 -5.65 5.45 14.57
C GLY A 48 -6.65 6.24 13.73
N ALA A 49 -7.92 5.87 13.79
CA ALA A 49 -9.01 6.56 13.12
C ALA A 49 -9.69 7.54 14.08
N ASP A 50 -10.43 8.51 13.52
CA ASP A 50 -11.14 9.53 14.31
C ASP A 50 -12.32 8.95 15.12
N SER A 51 -12.86 7.81 14.68
CA SER A 51 -13.98 7.12 15.32
C SER A 51 -13.85 5.60 15.19
N ALA A 52 -14.59 4.86 16.03
CA ALA A 52 -14.65 3.40 15.94
C ALA A 52 -15.34 2.95 14.65
N GLU A 53 -16.33 3.71 14.21
CA GLU A 53 -17.07 3.49 12.96
C GLU A 53 -16.14 3.63 11.75
N ASP A 54 -15.25 4.62 11.74
CA ASP A 54 -14.31 4.82 10.64
C ASP A 54 -13.21 3.74 10.63
N ALA A 55 -12.72 3.34 11.81
CA ALA A 55 -11.82 2.18 11.92
C ALA A 55 -12.47 0.93 11.31
N GLU A 56 -13.74 0.66 11.65
CA GLU A 56 -14.45 -0.50 11.13
C GLU A 56 -14.67 -0.45 9.61
N LYS A 57 -15.00 0.72 9.05
CA LYS A 57 -15.08 0.90 7.59
C LYS A 57 -13.75 0.59 6.90
N TRP A 58 -12.64 1.06 7.47
CA TRP A 58 -11.30 0.77 6.96
C TRP A 58 -10.99 -0.73 6.99
N LEU A 59 -11.28 -1.39 8.12
CA LEU A 59 -11.06 -2.82 8.30
C LEU A 59 -11.85 -3.65 7.28
N ILE A 60 -13.13 -3.34 7.10
CA ILE A 60 -13.99 -4.01 6.12
C ILE A 60 -13.47 -3.77 4.70
N GLY A 61 -13.25 -2.50 4.33
CA GLY A 61 -12.84 -2.13 2.98
C GLY A 61 -11.48 -2.72 2.59
N LEU A 62 -10.51 -2.71 3.51
CA LEU A 62 -9.19 -3.28 3.26
C LEU A 62 -9.23 -4.80 3.13
N GLU A 63 -10.05 -5.49 3.92
CA GLU A 63 -10.20 -6.96 3.79
C GLU A 63 -10.90 -7.34 2.49
N MET A 64 -11.90 -6.57 2.04
CA MET A 64 -12.52 -6.74 0.73
C MET A 64 -11.49 -6.55 -0.40
N LEU A 65 -10.76 -5.44 -0.39
CA LEU A 65 -9.74 -5.13 -1.39
C LEU A 65 -8.61 -6.17 -1.41
N ARG A 66 -8.23 -6.70 -0.25
CA ARG A 66 -7.23 -7.78 -0.15
C ARG A 66 -7.73 -9.05 -0.82
N LYS A 67 -8.96 -9.48 -0.53
CA LYS A 67 -9.58 -10.66 -1.18
C LYS A 67 -9.69 -10.49 -2.69
N GLU A 68 -10.18 -9.34 -3.14
CA GLU A 68 -10.27 -9.01 -4.57
C GLU A 68 -8.90 -9.02 -5.25
N THR A 69 -7.88 -8.43 -4.61
CA THR A 69 -6.52 -8.40 -5.16
C THR A 69 -5.94 -9.81 -5.28
N LEU A 70 -6.21 -10.71 -4.33
CA LEU A 70 -5.74 -12.10 -4.38
C LEU A 70 -6.45 -12.93 -5.45
N ALA A 71 -7.73 -12.63 -5.71
CA ALA A 71 -8.53 -13.29 -6.74
C ALA A 71 -8.40 -12.65 -8.13
N ALA A 72 -7.68 -11.53 -8.25
CA ALA A 72 -7.59 -10.75 -9.48
C ALA A 72 -6.91 -11.57 -10.61
N PRO A 73 -7.52 -11.64 -11.81
CA PRO A 73 -6.89 -12.27 -12.97
C PRO A 73 -5.58 -11.61 -13.36
N THR A 74 -4.65 -12.38 -13.93
CA THR A 74 -3.33 -11.91 -14.39
C THR A 74 -3.38 -10.62 -15.23
N PRO A 75 -4.31 -10.45 -16.20
CA PRO A 75 -4.40 -9.20 -16.96
C PRO A 75 -4.64 -7.96 -16.10
N VAL A 76 -5.50 -8.08 -15.07
CA VAL A 76 -5.80 -6.98 -14.14
C VAL A 76 -4.58 -6.65 -13.28
N LEU A 77 -3.84 -7.67 -12.85
CA LEU A 77 -2.59 -7.49 -12.11
C LEU A 77 -1.51 -6.78 -12.95
N ILE A 78 -1.35 -7.18 -14.21
CA ILE A 78 -0.43 -6.53 -15.16
C ILE A 78 -0.82 -5.08 -15.37
N GLU A 79 -2.10 -4.79 -15.58
CA GLU A 79 -2.61 -3.42 -15.76
C GLU A 79 -2.34 -2.56 -14.53
N SER A 80 -2.66 -3.06 -13.33
CA SER A 80 -2.39 -2.36 -12.06
C SER A 80 -0.90 -2.07 -11.87
N TRP A 81 -0.04 -3.05 -12.21
CA TRP A 81 1.40 -2.89 -12.15
C TRP A 81 1.89 -1.82 -13.14
N LEU A 82 1.44 -1.84 -14.40
CA LEU A 82 1.79 -0.84 -15.41
C LEU A 82 1.38 0.58 -14.98
N ARG A 83 0.18 0.74 -14.41
CA ARG A 83 -0.29 2.03 -13.86
C ARG A 83 0.65 2.53 -12.76
N LYS A 84 1.10 1.67 -11.85
CA LYS A 84 2.07 2.05 -10.80
C LYS A 84 3.41 2.49 -11.39
N GLN A 85 3.91 1.79 -12.43
CA GLN A 85 5.14 2.20 -13.12
C GLN A 85 4.98 3.59 -13.74
N MET A 86 3.87 3.83 -14.44
CA MET A 86 3.56 5.15 -15.00
C MET A 86 3.51 6.25 -13.94
N TYR A 87 2.84 6.02 -12.80
CA TYR A 87 2.78 7.02 -11.73
C TYR A 87 4.13 7.29 -11.06
N SER A 88 5.04 6.31 -11.04
CA SER A 88 6.37 6.50 -10.43
C SER A 88 7.25 7.53 -11.17
N VAL A 89 7.06 7.69 -12.48
CA VAL A 89 7.85 8.62 -13.31
C VAL A 89 7.09 9.84 -13.78
N ASN A 90 5.76 9.82 -13.69
CA ASN A 90 4.89 10.92 -14.11
C ASN A 90 4.69 11.94 -12.98
N GLN A 91 5.74 12.72 -12.70
CA GLN A 91 5.74 13.76 -11.67
C GLN A 91 4.77 14.91 -11.97
N THR A 92 4.42 15.12 -13.23
CA THR A 92 3.61 16.26 -13.70
C THR A 92 2.10 16.02 -13.62
N LYS A 93 1.64 14.80 -13.30
CA LYS A 93 0.22 14.39 -13.30
C LYS A 93 -0.53 14.67 -14.61
N THR A 94 0.18 15.06 -15.66
CA THR A 94 -0.33 15.10 -17.03
C THR A 94 -0.49 13.64 -17.43
N ASN A 95 -1.66 13.17 -17.84
CA ASN A 95 -1.93 11.75 -18.11
C ASN A 95 -1.19 11.21 -19.36
N SER A 96 0.08 11.56 -19.52
CA SER A 96 0.98 11.36 -20.65
C SER A 96 2.40 11.13 -20.13
N LEU A 97 3.21 10.44 -20.94
CA LEU A 97 4.62 10.15 -20.65
C LEU A 97 5.48 10.63 -21.81
N SER A 98 6.55 11.37 -21.50
CA SER A 98 7.57 11.68 -22.50
C SER A 98 8.41 10.44 -22.84
N VAL A 99 9.01 10.44 -24.03
CA VAL A 99 9.96 9.38 -24.44
C VAL A 99 11.14 9.28 -23.45
N LYS A 100 11.57 10.40 -22.86
CA LYS A 100 12.63 10.42 -21.84
C LYS A 100 12.21 9.63 -20.59
N GLN A 101 10.98 9.86 -20.09
CA GLN A 101 10.43 9.13 -18.94
C GLN A 101 10.24 7.64 -19.26
N LEU A 102 9.76 7.32 -20.47
CA LEU A 102 9.64 5.93 -20.90
C LEU A 102 11.00 5.23 -20.93
N LYS A 103 12.03 5.86 -21.50
CA LYS A 103 13.40 5.31 -21.52
C LYS A 103 13.97 5.10 -20.12
N SER A 104 13.64 5.96 -19.15
CA SER A 104 14.06 5.76 -17.75
C SER A 104 13.35 4.60 -17.04
N LEU A 105 12.12 4.24 -17.46
CA LEU A 105 11.40 3.09 -16.89
C LEU A 105 11.99 1.76 -17.32
N LEU A 106 12.40 1.62 -18.58
CA LEU A 106 12.77 0.34 -19.17
C LEU A 106 13.82 -0.45 -18.36
N PRO A 107 14.94 0.14 -17.87
CA PRO A 107 15.89 -0.56 -17.02
C PRO A 107 15.29 -1.06 -15.69
N MET A 108 14.35 -0.31 -15.10
CA MET A 108 13.65 -0.72 -13.88
C MET A 108 12.75 -1.94 -14.10
N LEU A 109 12.34 -2.18 -15.35
CA LEU A 109 11.58 -3.35 -15.77
C LEU A 109 12.48 -4.51 -16.22
N ASN A 110 13.79 -4.39 -15.98
CA ASN A 110 14.82 -5.31 -16.51
C ASN A 110 14.81 -5.42 -18.03
N TYR A 111 14.43 -4.34 -18.73
CA TYR A 111 14.48 -4.27 -20.19
C TYR A 111 15.58 -3.33 -20.67
N LYS A 112 16.48 -3.85 -21.52
CA LYS A 112 17.50 -3.04 -22.18
C LYS A 112 16.97 -2.61 -23.55
N ALA A 113 16.67 -1.32 -23.69
CA ALA A 113 16.29 -0.76 -24.97
C ALA A 113 17.44 -0.87 -25.99
N PRO A 114 17.16 -1.21 -27.26
CA PRO A 114 18.15 -1.10 -28.32
C PRO A 114 18.63 0.35 -28.43
N SER A 115 19.94 0.55 -28.37
CA SER A 115 20.55 1.83 -28.71
C SER A 115 20.52 1.98 -30.23
N THR A 116 19.64 2.85 -30.73
CA THR A 116 19.71 3.40 -32.09
C THR A 116 20.68 4.56 -32.11
#